data_AF-A0A8T4Q041-F1
#
_entry.id   AF-A0A8T4Q041-F1
#
_cell.length_a   1.000
_cell.length_b   1.000
_cell.length_c   1.000
_cell.angle_alpha   90.00
_cell.angle_beta   90.00
_cell.angle_gamma   90.00
#
_symmetry.space_group_name_H-M   'P 1'
#
loop_
_entity.id
_entity.type
_entity.pdbx_description
1 polymer ?
#
loop_
_entity_poly.entity_id
_entity_poly.type
_entity_poly.pdbx_seq_one_letter_code
_entity_poly.pdbx_strand_id
1 'polypeptide(L)' 'MMKTSYHCTKCNYKFQRDKEVTKCPYCGATGSVEKSKTAQELLDALTEMDDTLQDTREEMGKYR' A
#
# COMPACT_ATOMS: atom_id res chain seq x y z
N MET A 1 11.49 7.63 -14.17
CA MET A 1 11.93 7.46 -12.77
C MET A 1 10.68 7.35 -11.91
N MET A 2 10.49 6.23 -11.20
CA MET A 2 9.30 6.01 -10.35
C MET A 2 9.56 6.60 -8.97
N LYS A 3 8.82 7.66 -8.62
CA LYS A 3 8.90 8.29 -7.30
C LYS A 3 8.10 7.45 -6.31
N THR A 4 8.73 7.02 -5.22
CA THR A 4 8.05 6.30 -4.14
C THR A 4 7.43 7.31 -3.18
N SER A 5 6.14 7.11 -2.85
CA SER A 5 5.44 7.93 -1.87
C SER A 5 5.74 7.41 -0.47
N TYR A 6 6.10 8.32 0.43
CA TYR A 6 6.39 8.05 1.83
C TYR A 6 5.48 8.91 2.72
N HIS A 7 5.17 8.40 3.90
CA HIS A 7 4.50 9.16 4.94
C HIS A 7 5.24 9.00 6.27
N CYS A 8 5.26 10.06 7.06
CA CYS A 8 5.83 10.00 8.40
C CYS A 8 4.77 9.57 9.41
N THR A 9 5.06 8.57 10.23
CA THR A 9 4.17 8.07 11.29
C THR A 9 4.11 8.96 12.53
N LYS A 10 5.05 9.92 12.66
CA LYS A 10 5.12 10.85 13.79
C LYS A 10 4.41 12.18 13.55
N CYS A 11 4.55 12.74 12.35
CA CYS A 11 4.02 14.07 12.02
C CYS A 11 3.03 14.05 10.85
N ASN A 12 2.73 12.87 10.30
CA ASN A 12 1.82 12.64 9.18
C ASN A 12 2.21 13.36 7.88
N TYR A 13 3.43 13.90 7.79
CA TYR A 13 3.92 14.55 6.57
C TYR A 13 4.10 13.53 5.44
N LYS A 14 3.55 13.83 4.26
CA LYS A 14 3.60 12.99 3.05
C LYS A 14 4.55 13.61 2.03
N PHE A 15 5.43 12.80 1.44
CA PHE A 15 6.41 13.28 0.48
C PHE A 15 6.87 12.16 -0.46
N GLN A 16 7.51 12.53 -1.57
CA GLN A 16 7.96 11.59 -2.60
C GLN A 16 9.48 11.62 -2.75
N ARG A 17 10.11 10.45 -2.89
CA ARG A 17 11.56 10.31 -3.13
C ARG A 17 11.84 9.12 -4.05
N ASP A 18 12.90 9.24 -4.85
CA ASP A 18 13.40 8.15 -5.70
C ASP A 18 14.25 7.13 -4.94
N LYS A 19 14.74 7.48 -3.75
CA LYS A 19 15.57 6.61 -2.91
C LYS A 19 14.88 6.32 -1.58
N GLU A 20 15.22 5.17 -1.02
CA GLU A 20 14.80 4.81 0.33
C GLU A 20 15.32 5.83 1.35
N VAL A 21 14.43 6.24 2.25
CA VAL A 21 14.68 7.25 3.26
C VAL A 21 14.18 6.77 4.60
N THR A 22 15.01 6.91 5.61
CA THR A 22 14.70 6.54 7.00
C THR A 22 14.40 7.75 7.87
N LYS A 23 14.68 8.96 7.39
CA LYS A 23 14.51 10.21 8.14
C LYS A 23 13.43 11.08 7.53
N CYS A 24 12.51 11.56 8.36
CA CYS A 24 11.49 12.52 7.95
C CYS A 24 12.14 13.89 7.66
N PRO A 25 11.93 14.50 6.48
CA PRO A 25 12.47 15.82 6.15
C PRO A 25 11.77 16.98 6.88
N TYR A 26 10.58 16.73 7.46
CA TYR A 26 9.80 17.76 8.13
C TYR A 26 10.10 17.83 9.63
N CYS A 27 9.94 16.71 10.35
CA CYS A 27 10.17 16.68 11.80
C CYS A 27 11.57 16.17 12.20
N GLY A 28 12.36 15.64 11.25
CA GLY A 28 13.69 15.11 11.52
C GLY A 28 13.72 13.74 12.22
N ALA A 29 12.58 13.13 12.51
CA ALA A 29 12.52 11.83 13.17
C ALA A 29 13.08 10.71 12.27
N THR A 30 13.97 9.89 12.83
CA THR A 30 14.57 8.72 12.18
C THR A 30 13.73 7.47 12.46
N GLY A 31 13.64 6.54 11.51
CA GLY A 31 12.84 5.32 11.63
C GLY A 31 11.34 5.56 11.68
N SER A 32 10.89 6.76 11.33
CA SER A 32 9.48 7.18 11.41
C SER A 32 8.85 7.38 10.04
N VAL A 33 9.42 6.80 8.99
CA VAL A 33 9.00 6.98 7.60
C VAL A 33 8.62 5.63 7.02
N GLU A 34 7.41 5.52 6.50
CA GLU A 34 6.87 4.30 5.89
C GLU A 34 6.40 4.57 4.46
N LYS A 35 6.48 3.55 3.59
CA LYS A 35 5.98 3.63 2.21
C LYS A 35 4.46 3.77 2.25
N SER A 36 3.96 4.78 1.57
CA SER A 36 2.52 5.02 1.45
C SER A 36 2.04 4.34 0.18
N LYS A 37 1.23 3.29 0.32
CA LYS A 37 0.52 2.69 -0.80
C LYS A 37 -0.52 3.70 -1.31
N THR A 38 -0.62 3.84 -2.63
CA THR A 38 -1.66 4.70 -3.20
C THR A 38 -3.03 4.07 -3.03
N ALA A 39 -4.10 4.89 -3.07
CA ALA A 39 -5.46 4.37 -3.05
C ALA A 39 -5.71 3.40 -4.24
N GLN A 40 -5.13 3.70 -5.41
CA GLN A 40 -5.14 2.80 -6.56
C GLN A 40 -4.52 1.44 -6.25
N GLU A 41 -3.33 1.39 -5.64
CA GLU A 41 -2.68 0.11 -5.29
C GLU A 41 -3.47 -0.71 -4.26
N LEU A 42 -4.23 -0.04 -3.38
CA LEU A 42 -5.12 -0.74 -2.45
C LEU A 42 -6.36 -1.30 -3.16
N LEU A 43 -6.93 -0.55 -4.11
CA LEU A 43 -8.07 -0.99 -4.92
C LEU A 43 -7.71 -2.15 -5.85
N ASP A 44 -6.53 -2.10 -6.46
CA ASP A 44 -6.00 -3.14 -7.34
C ASP A 44 -5.84 -4.47 -6.57
N ALA A 45 -5.16 -4.42 -5.41
CA ALA A 45 -5.01 -5.58 -4.54
C ALA A 45 -6.34 -6.15 -4.03
N LEU A 46 -7.36 -5.30 -3.77
CA LEU A 46 -8.69 -5.76 -3.38
C LEU A 46 -9.42 -6.47 -4.53
N THR A 47 -9.25 -5.99 -5.77
CA THR A 47 -9.90 -6.56 -6.95
C THR A 47 -9.34 -7.95 -7.27
N GLU A 48 -8.03 -8.14 -7.14
CA GLU A 48 -7.39 -9.46 -7.34
C GLU A 48 -7.81 -10.49 -6.29
N MET A 49 -8.10 -10.07 -5.05
CA MET A 49 -8.58 -10.97 -3.99
C MET A 49 -10.04 -11.41 -4.20
N ASP A 50 -10.90 -10.55 -4.75
CA ASP A 50 -12.32 -10.84 -4.98
C ASP A 50 -12.52 -11.97 -6.02
N ASP A 51 -11.73 -11.96 -7.10
CA ASP A 51 -11.77 -12.97 -8.16
C ASP A 51 -11.52 -14.40 -7.62
N THR A 52 -10.55 -14.56 -6.71
CA THR A 52 -10.24 -15.87 -6.10
C THR A 52 -11.31 -16.39 -5.13
N LEU A 53 -12.09 -15.50 -4.51
CA LEU A 53 -13.19 -15.87 -3.61
C LEU A 53 -14.45 -16.27 -4.37
N GLN A 54 -14.62 -15.76 -5.58
CA GLN A 54 -15.76 -16.09 -6.42
C GLN A 54 -15.61 -17.48 -7.07
N ASP A 55 -14.42 -17.81 -7.56
CA ASP A 55 -14.11 -19.13 -8.15
C ASP A 55 -14.32 -20.28 -7.14
N THR A 56 -13.87 -20.10 -5.89
CA THR A 56 -14.06 -21.10 -4.81
C THR A 56 -15.53 -21.28 -4.40
N ARG A 57 -16.36 -20.25 -4.55
CA ARG A 57 -17.81 -20.33 -4.29
C ARG A 57 -18.55 -21.07 -5.39
N GLU A 58 -18.13 -20.90 -6.64
CA GLU A 58 -18.77 -21.52 -7.81
C GLU A 58 -18.49 -23.04 -7.87
N GLU A 59 -17.27 -23.47 -7.54
CA GLU A 59 -16.87 -24.89 -7.46
C GLU A 59 -17.70 -25.66 -6.41
N MET A 60 -17.96 -25.06 -5.25
CA MET A 60 -18.75 -25.66 -4.17
C MET A 60 -20.26 -25.74 -4.48
N GLY A 61 -20.75 -24.95 -5.43
CA GLY A 61 -22.15 -24.95 -5.87
C GLY A 61 -22.50 -26.07 -6.84
N LYS A 62 -21.51 -26.74 -7.43
CA LYS A 62 -21.69 -27.79 -8.46
C LYS A 62 -21.93 -29.19 -7.88
N TYR A 63 -21.70 -29.38 -6.59
CA TYR A 63 -21.87 -30.66 -5.87
C TYR A 63 -23.17 -30.74 -5.07
N ARG A 64 -24.12 -29.82 -5.28
CA ARG A 64 -25.45 -29.82 -4.63
C ARG A 64 -26.56 -30.24 -5.58
#